data_AF-A0A6L8G3E0-F1
#
_entry.id   AF-A0A6L8G3E0-F1
#
_cell.length_a   1.000
_cell.length_b   1.000
_cell.length_c   1.000
_cell.angle_alpha   90.00
_cell.angle_beta   90.00
_cell.angle_gamma   90.00
#
_symmetry.space_group_name_H-M   'P 1'
#
loop_
_entity.id
_entity.type
_entity.pdbx_description
1 polymer ?
#
loop_
_entity_poly.entity_id
_entity_poly.type
_entity_poly.pdbx_seq_one_letter_code
_entity_poly.pdbx_strand_id
1 'polypeptide(L)'
;MTDQELNRQFADYSVAGANSKNPYTFGNWKPLGDTYTPPKYTVFAVQVKNYEYPKVHLDPTRITLVSQQAGREYDPLNRTDILEFYASMIPGYAGNAYSVFQERREILTRTMYPAEDVFSGQEVEGYIVFPALPHDINEFTVYLSDVAIRFDFRQQPVETIDLAYRFQREVFRGYQPPADWVQE
;
A
#
# COMPACT_ATOMS: atom_id res chain seq x y z
N MET A 1 -2.44 -2.94 6.82
CA MET A 1 -3.80 -3.31 6.37
C MET A 1 -3.78 -4.78 5.98
N THR A 2 -4.79 -5.54 6.37
CA THR A 2 -5.00 -6.91 5.88
C THR A 2 -5.78 -6.91 4.57
N ASP A 3 -5.65 -7.98 3.77
CA ASP A 3 -6.42 -8.13 2.53
C ASP A 3 -7.94 -8.13 2.80
N GLN A 4 -8.38 -8.68 3.94
CA GLN A 4 -9.80 -8.67 4.33
C GLN A 4 -10.30 -7.25 4.60
N GLU A 5 -9.52 -6.42 5.30
CA GLU A 5 -9.88 -5.02 5.54
C GLU A 5 -9.94 -4.22 4.24
N LEU A 6 -8.96 -4.40 3.34
CA LEU A 6 -8.94 -3.76 2.03
C LEU A 6 -10.14 -4.21 1.18
N ASN A 7 -10.47 -5.50 1.19
CA ASN A 7 -11.63 -6.03 0.49
C ASN A 7 -12.94 -5.49 1.04
N ARG A 8 -13.05 -5.30 2.35
CA ARG A 8 -14.23 -4.69 2.98
C ARG A 8 -14.37 -3.22 2.61
N GLN A 9 -13.26 -2.47 2.59
CA GLN A 9 -13.27 -1.06 2.21
C GLN A 9 -13.58 -0.84 0.73
N PHE A 10 -13.18 -1.77 -0.14
CA PHE A 10 -13.46 -1.76 -1.58
C PHE A 10 -14.37 -2.93 -1.97
N ALA A 11 -15.47 -3.15 -1.24
CA ALA A 11 -16.35 -4.31 -1.38
C ALA A 11 -16.85 -4.48 -2.82
N ASP A 12 -17.42 -3.43 -3.42
CA ASP A 12 -17.96 -3.44 -4.78
C ASP A 12 -16.91 -3.79 -5.84
N TYR A 13 -15.64 -3.52 -5.55
CA TYR A 13 -14.50 -3.79 -6.44
C TYR A 13 -13.86 -5.17 -6.17
N SER A 14 -14.23 -5.85 -5.10
CA SER A 14 -13.57 -7.07 -4.61
C SER A 14 -14.35 -8.36 -4.91
N VAL A 15 -15.56 -8.28 -5.48
CA VAL A 15 -16.46 -9.44 -5.66
C VAL A 15 -16.41 -10.12 -7.03
N ALA A 16 -15.68 -9.55 -8.00
CA ALA A 16 -15.70 -10.00 -9.40
C ALA A 16 -14.71 -11.14 -9.75
N GLY A 17 -14.23 -11.90 -8.76
CA GLY A 17 -13.30 -13.01 -8.94
C GLY A 17 -12.03 -12.57 -9.66
N ALA A 18 -11.64 -13.31 -10.70
CA ALA A 18 -10.46 -12.99 -11.53
C ALA A 18 -10.51 -11.58 -12.16
N ASN A 19 -11.72 -11.01 -12.29
CA ASN A 19 -11.94 -9.65 -12.81
C ASN A 19 -12.09 -8.60 -11.70
N SER A 20 -11.69 -8.92 -10.45
CA SER A 20 -11.71 -7.98 -9.34
C SER A 20 -11.01 -6.68 -9.72
N LYS A 21 -11.69 -5.57 -9.46
CA LYS A 21 -11.25 -4.22 -9.78
C LYS A 21 -10.50 -3.57 -8.61
N ASN A 22 -10.34 -4.28 -7.49
CA ASN A 22 -9.53 -3.83 -6.37
C ASN A 22 -8.06 -3.76 -6.80
N PRO A 23 -7.41 -2.59 -6.74
CA PRO A 23 -6.02 -2.48 -7.17
C PRO A 23 -5.03 -3.04 -6.14
N TYR A 24 -5.43 -3.22 -4.87
CA TYR A 24 -4.54 -3.59 -3.78
C TYR A 24 -4.49 -5.10 -3.48
N THR A 25 -5.57 -5.82 -3.78
CA THR A 25 -5.72 -7.26 -3.50
C THR A 25 -6.19 -8.01 -4.75
N PHE A 26 -6.31 -9.34 -4.71
CA PHE A 26 -7.03 -10.10 -5.74
C PHE A 26 -8.54 -10.23 -5.48
N GLY A 27 -9.09 -9.48 -4.51
CA GLY A 27 -10.50 -9.58 -4.14
C GLY A 27 -10.86 -10.98 -3.62
N ASN A 28 -11.99 -11.51 -4.08
CA ASN A 28 -12.47 -12.86 -3.79
C ASN A 28 -11.97 -13.93 -4.77
N TRP A 29 -10.99 -13.61 -5.64
CA TRP A 29 -10.38 -14.61 -6.51
C TRP A 29 -9.59 -15.63 -5.69
N LYS A 30 -9.76 -16.91 -6.01
CA LYS A 30 -8.98 -18.01 -5.41
C LYS A 30 -8.22 -18.76 -6.52
N PRO A 31 -6.94 -19.11 -6.32
CA PRO A 31 -6.23 -20.01 -7.21
C PRO A 31 -6.95 -21.36 -7.30
N LEU A 32 -6.81 -22.02 -8.45
CA LEU A 32 -7.42 -23.34 -8.66
C LEU A 32 -6.78 -24.36 -7.69
N GLY A 33 -7.61 -24.99 -6.86
CA GLY A 33 -7.16 -25.99 -5.89
C GLY A 33 -6.78 -25.44 -4.52
N ASP A 34 -6.78 -24.11 -4.35
CA ASP A 34 -6.50 -23.46 -3.07
C ASP A 34 -7.76 -22.87 -2.44
N THR A 35 -7.77 -22.82 -1.11
CA THR A 35 -8.87 -22.21 -0.34
C THR A 35 -8.61 -20.73 -0.01
N TYR A 36 -7.40 -20.24 -0.29
CA TYR A 36 -6.93 -18.91 0.10
C TYR A 36 -6.49 -18.07 -1.09
N THR A 37 -6.48 -16.75 -0.91
CA THR A 37 -6.00 -15.78 -1.89
C THR A 37 -4.62 -15.28 -1.46
N PRO A 38 -3.57 -15.41 -2.30
CA PRO A 38 -2.25 -14.90 -1.94
C PRO A 38 -2.24 -13.36 -1.89
N PRO A 39 -1.45 -12.74 -1.00
CA PRO A 39 -1.34 -11.29 -0.94
C PRO A 39 -0.68 -10.77 -2.22
N LYS A 40 -1.25 -9.70 -2.78
CA LYS A 40 -0.68 -9.04 -3.98
C LYS A 40 0.43 -8.04 -3.61
N TYR A 41 0.20 -7.28 -2.54
CA TYR A 41 1.07 -6.23 -2.05
C TYR A 41 1.10 -6.22 -0.53
N THR A 42 2.03 -5.44 0.03
CA THR A 42 2.03 -5.10 1.46
C THR A 42 1.58 -3.65 1.59
N VAL A 43 0.44 -3.40 2.25
CA VAL A 43 -0.19 -2.06 2.29
C VAL A 43 -0.23 -1.52 3.71
N PHE A 44 0.29 -0.30 3.89
CA PHE A 44 0.21 0.48 5.12
C PHE A 44 -0.75 1.65 4.93
N ALA A 45 -1.65 1.83 5.89
CA ALA A 45 -2.38 3.09 6.04
C ALA A 45 -1.50 4.05 6.83
N VAL A 46 -1.21 5.20 6.25
CA VAL A 46 -0.42 6.26 6.88
C VAL A 46 -1.32 7.46 7.07
N GLN A 47 -1.28 8.02 8.28
CA GLN A 47 -1.99 9.23 8.65
C GLN A 47 -1.02 10.19 9.32
N VAL A 48 -0.84 11.36 8.75
CA VAL A 48 0.00 12.43 9.31
C VAL A 48 -0.93 13.47 9.93
N LYS A 49 -0.77 13.68 11.24
CA LYS A 49 -1.55 14.66 12.01
C LYS A 49 -0.60 15.72 12.53
N ASN A 50 -0.74 16.95 12.05
CA ASN A 50 0.16 18.03 12.43
C ASN A 50 -0.48 18.97 13.45
N TYR A 51 -0.10 18.83 14.72
CA TYR A 51 -0.63 19.66 15.82
C TYR A 51 0.34 20.75 16.30
N GLU A 52 1.62 20.67 15.93
CA GLU A 52 2.68 21.49 16.56
C GLU A 52 3.49 22.30 15.54
N TYR A 53 3.67 21.79 14.32
CA TYR A 53 4.53 22.41 13.32
C TYR A 53 3.73 23.30 12.37
N PRO A 54 4.29 24.40 11.85
CA PRO A 54 3.62 25.20 10.84
C PRO A 54 3.26 24.38 9.59
N LYS A 55 4.14 23.45 9.23
CA LYS A 55 4.04 22.63 8.02
C LYS A 55 4.85 21.34 8.19
N VAL A 56 4.30 20.21 7.78
CA VAL A 56 4.98 18.91 7.70
C VAL A 56 4.89 18.40 6.28
N HIS A 57 5.97 17.82 5.76
CA HIS A 57 5.97 17.14 4.47
C HIS A 57 6.55 15.74 4.61
N LEU A 58 5.79 14.75 4.16
CA LEU A 58 6.21 13.35 4.07
C LEU A 58 6.26 12.95 2.60
N ASP A 59 7.47 12.67 2.10
CA ASP A 59 7.68 12.15 0.75
C ASP A 59 7.51 10.62 0.78
N PRO A 60 6.45 10.06 0.16
CA PRO A 60 6.22 8.62 0.17
C PRO A 60 7.31 7.84 -0.56
N THR A 61 8.12 8.47 -1.43
CA THR A 61 9.20 7.80 -2.16
C THR A 61 10.45 7.55 -1.33
N ARG A 62 10.57 8.21 -0.17
CA ARG A 62 11.71 8.06 0.77
C ARG A 62 11.42 7.07 1.89
N ILE A 63 10.27 6.42 1.85
CA ILE A 63 9.87 5.45 2.86
C ILE A 63 10.40 4.09 2.46
N THR A 64 11.17 3.45 3.34
CA THR A 64 11.79 2.16 3.03
C THR A 64 11.32 1.11 4.02
N LEU A 65 11.05 -0.09 3.53
CA LEU A 65 10.80 -1.25 4.37
C LEU A 65 12.05 -2.14 4.39
N VAL A 66 12.55 -2.44 5.59
CA VAL A 66 13.76 -3.25 5.77
C VAL A 66 13.44 -4.52 6.57
N SER A 67 13.71 -5.68 5.98
CA SER A 67 13.62 -6.99 6.65
C SER A 67 14.69 -7.15 7.71
N GLN A 68 14.29 -7.57 8.91
CA GLN A 68 15.22 -7.75 10.03
C GLN A 68 16.11 -9.00 9.90
N GLN A 69 15.63 -10.05 9.23
CA GLN A 69 16.33 -11.33 9.10
C GLN A 69 17.42 -11.28 8.04
N ALA A 70 17.08 -10.69 6.88
CA ALA A 70 17.91 -10.76 5.68
C ALA A 70 18.49 -9.40 5.26
N GLY A 71 18.10 -8.31 5.92
CA GLY A 71 18.50 -6.95 5.54
C GLY A 71 17.99 -6.53 4.16
N ARG A 72 16.98 -7.21 3.62
CA ARG A 72 16.39 -6.86 2.33
C ARG A 72 15.62 -5.56 2.46
N GLU A 73 15.93 -4.62 1.59
CA GLU A 73 15.22 -3.34 1.47
C GLU A 73 14.18 -3.43 0.37
N TYR A 74 13.04 -2.78 0.60
CA TYR A 74 11.93 -2.71 -0.32
C TYR A 74 11.49 -1.26 -0.44
N ASP A 75 11.50 -0.78 -1.69
CA ASP A 75 10.98 0.52 -2.04
C ASP A 75 9.45 0.49 -2.20
N PRO A 76 8.77 1.61 -1.96
CA PRO A 76 7.34 1.70 -2.13
C PRO A 76 7.02 1.78 -3.63
N LEU A 77 5.98 1.06 -4.03
CA LEU A 77 5.43 1.11 -5.37
C LEU A 77 4.68 2.42 -5.55
N ASN A 78 5.07 3.18 -6.57
CA ASN A 78 4.31 4.35 -6.99
C ASN A 78 3.07 3.91 -7.80
N ARG A 79 2.17 4.87 -8.07
CA ARG A 79 0.94 4.59 -8.81
C ARG A 79 1.20 4.02 -10.21
N THR A 80 2.25 4.48 -10.89
CA THR A 80 2.63 4.00 -12.22
C THR A 80 3.05 2.54 -12.16
N ASP A 81 3.89 2.14 -11.20
CA ASP A 81 4.34 0.75 -11.05
C ASP A 81 3.14 -0.21 -10.89
N ILE A 82 2.16 0.17 -10.07
CA ILE A 82 0.94 -0.63 -9.85
C ILE A 82 0.09 -0.66 -11.14
N LEU A 83 -0.02 0.44 -11.86
CA LEU A 83 -0.79 0.51 -13.10
C LEU A 83 -0.13 -0.27 -14.24
N GLU A 84 1.20 -0.30 -14.34
CA GLU A 84 1.91 -1.08 -15.35
C GLU A 84 1.61 -2.58 -15.23
N PHE A 85 1.56 -3.10 -13.99
CA PHE A 85 1.11 -4.46 -13.72
C PHE A 85 -0.26 -4.74 -14.35
N TYR A 86 -1.23 -3.84 -14.17
CA TYR A 86 -2.57 -4.02 -14.74
C TYR A 86 -2.67 -3.72 -16.23
N ALA A 87 -1.84 -2.82 -16.76
CA ALA A 87 -1.80 -2.48 -18.17
C ALA A 87 -1.39 -3.70 -19.01
N SER A 88 -0.48 -4.53 -18.49
CA SER A 88 -0.07 -5.79 -19.12
C SER A 88 -1.23 -6.80 -19.31
N MET A 89 -2.32 -6.64 -18.55
CA MET A 89 -3.48 -7.54 -18.56
C MET A 89 -4.61 -7.07 -19.48
N ILE A 90 -4.45 -5.97 -20.23
CA ILE A 90 -5.49 -5.44 -21.13
C ILE A 90 -5.28 -5.98 -22.54
N PRO A 91 -6.06 -6.96 -23.02
CA PRO A 91 -6.03 -7.33 -24.42
C PRO A 91 -6.67 -6.22 -25.27
N GLY A 92 -5.85 -5.52 -26.06
CA GLY A 92 -6.29 -4.72 -27.21
C GLY A 92 -7.16 -3.50 -26.93
N TYR A 93 -7.07 -2.85 -25.76
CA TYR A 93 -7.82 -1.63 -25.39
C TYR A 93 -9.34 -1.69 -25.70
N ALA A 94 -9.96 -2.88 -25.63
CA ALA A 94 -11.39 -3.04 -25.89
C ALA A 94 -12.24 -2.81 -24.62
N GLY A 95 -13.44 -2.25 -24.82
CA GLY A 95 -14.28 -1.52 -23.86
C GLY A 95 -14.26 -1.99 -22.39
N ASN A 96 -14.51 -3.26 -22.11
CA ASN A 96 -14.66 -3.73 -20.72
C ASN A 96 -13.33 -3.80 -19.94
N ALA A 97 -12.26 -4.29 -20.59
CA ALA A 97 -10.96 -4.42 -19.94
C ALA A 97 -10.35 -3.04 -19.63
N TYR A 98 -10.53 -2.08 -20.55
CA TYR A 98 -10.08 -0.71 -20.34
C TYR A 98 -10.89 -0.01 -19.23
N SER A 99 -12.21 -0.21 -19.15
CA SER A 99 -13.02 0.34 -18.05
C SER A 99 -12.56 -0.15 -16.67
N VAL A 100 -12.26 -1.45 -16.54
CA VAL A 100 -11.71 -2.02 -15.28
C VAL A 100 -10.38 -1.38 -14.90
N PHE A 101 -9.50 -1.16 -15.88
CA PHE A 101 -8.25 -0.45 -15.66
C PHE A 101 -8.46 1.00 -15.21
N GLN A 102 -9.43 1.71 -15.80
CA GLN A 102 -9.77 3.07 -15.41
C GLN A 102 -10.30 3.15 -13.97
N GLU A 103 -11.14 2.20 -13.56
CA GLU A 103 -11.64 2.13 -12.18
C GLU A 103 -10.50 1.87 -11.18
N ARG A 104 -9.58 0.95 -11.49
CA ARG A 104 -8.36 0.73 -10.67
C ARG A 104 -7.53 2.01 -10.54
N ARG A 105 -7.34 2.73 -11.65
CA ARG A 105 -6.63 4.02 -11.68
C ARG A 105 -7.30 5.06 -10.80
N GLU A 106 -8.63 5.16 -10.85
CA GLU A 106 -9.40 6.10 -10.04
C GLU A 106 -9.26 5.79 -8.54
N ILE A 107 -9.36 4.52 -8.15
CA ILE A 107 -9.15 4.09 -6.75
C ILE A 107 -7.75 4.48 -6.29
N LEU A 108 -6.70 4.11 -7.04
CA LEU A 108 -5.31 4.45 -6.69
C LEU A 108 -5.10 5.96 -6.57
N THR A 109 -5.71 6.74 -7.47
CA THR A 109 -5.58 8.20 -7.46
C THR A 109 -6.14 8.84 -6.20
N ARG A 110 -7.23 8.28 -5.65
CA ARG A 110 -7.91 8.82 -4.48
C ARG A 110 -7.40 8.31 -3.15
N THR A 111 -6.72 7.16 -3.14
CA THR A 111 -6.46 6.41 -1.90
C THR A 111 -4.99 6.20 -1.59
N MET A 112 -4.08 6.33 -2.57
CA MET A 112 -2.65 6.38 -2.28
C MET A 112 -2.30 7.67 -1.53
N TYR A 113 -1.31 7.60 -0.63
CA TYR A 113 -0.88 8.74 0.16
C TYR A 113 -0.43 9.91 -0.75
N PRO A 114 -1.06 11.09 -0.63
CA PRO A 114 -0.67 12.24 -1.42
C PRO A 114 0.60 12.87 -0.83
N ALA A 115 1.60 13.13 -1.68
CA ALA A 115 2.84 13.82 -1.29
C ALA A 115 2.61 15.34 -1.15
N GLU A 116 1.67 15.72 -0.28
CA GLU A 116 1.24 17.10 -0.07
C GLU A 116 1.71 17.64 1.28
N ASP A 117 1.80 18.97 1.37
CA ASP A 117 2.15 19.67 2.61
C ASP A 117 0.99 19.63 3.61
N VAL A 118 1.27 19.21 4.83
CA VAL A 118 0.31 19.14 5.94
C VAL A 118 0.51 20.35 6.85
N PHE A 119 -0.37 21.34 6.74
CA PHE A 119 -0.28 22.55 7.56
C PHE A 119 -0.77 22.28 9.00
N SER A 120 -0.41 23.18 9.92
CA SER A 120 -0.85 23.10 11.31
C SER A 120 -2.37 22.96 11.44
N GLY A 121 -2.83 21.99 12.23
CA GLY A 121 -4.24 21.68 12.45
C GLY A 121 -4.89 20.84 11.34
N GLN A 122 -4.13 20.47 10.30
CA GLN A 122 -4.60 19.57 9.25
C GLN A 122 -4.13 18.13 9.50
N GLU A 123 -4.82 17.22 8.85
CA GLU A 123 -4.45 15.82 8.74
C GLU A 123 -4.57 15.37 7.30
N VAL A 124 -3.73 14.41 6.91
CA VAL A 124 -3.80 13.75 5.63
C VAL A 124 -3.62 12.25 5.84
N GLU A 125 -4.32 11.46 5.05
CA GLU A 125 -4.27 10.01 5.10
C GLU A 125 -4.16 9.39 3.71
N GLY A 126 -3.63 8.17 3.66
CA GLY A 126 -3.66 7.36 2.46
C GLY A 126 -2.78 6.12 2.59
N TYR A 127 -2.69 5.38 1.48
CA TYR A 127 -1.94 4.13 1.44
C TYR A 127 -0.54 4.29 0.88
N ILE A 128 0.36 3.54 1.49
CA ILE A 128 1.71 3.30 1.01
C ILE A 128 1.81 1.80 0.72
N VAL A 129 2.23 1.49 -0.50
CA VAL A 129 2.18 0.14 -1.05
C VAL A 129 3.60 -0.33 -1.28
N PHE A 130 3.94 -1.52 -0.80
CA PHE A 130 5.18 -2.21 -1.08
C PHE A 130 4.88 -3.50 -1.86
N PRO A 131 5.89 -4.08 -2.53
CA PRO A 131 5.78 -5.42 -3.08
C PRO A 131 5.30 -6.44 -2.02
N ALA A 132 4.69 -7.54 -2.47
CA ALA A 132 4.39 -8.65 -1.58
C ALA A 132 5.69 -9.19 -0.94
N LEU A 133 5.73 -9.20 0.38
CA LEU A 133 6.90 -9.69 1.12
C LEU A 133 6.96 -11.23 1.07
N PRO A 134 8.08 -11.83 0.64
CA PRO A 134 8.23 -13.28 0.58
C PRO A 134 8.07 -13.96 1.94
N HIS A 135 7.60 -15.21 1.98
CA HIS A 135 7.20 -15.91 3.20
C HIS A 135 8.30 -16.11 4.26
N ASP A 136 9.58 -15.90 3.93
CA ASP A 136 10.69 -15.96 4.87
C ASP A 136 10.80 -14.73 5.78
N ILE A 137 10.21 -13.61 5.38
CA ILE A 137 10.22 -12.35 6.16
C ILE A 137 9.05 -12.37 7.14
N ASN A 138 9.31 -12.38 8.45
CA ASN A 138 8.25 -12.28 9.47
C ASN A 138 8.40 -11.05 10.39
N GLU A 139 9.49 -10.30 10.24
CA GLU A 139 9.76 -9.07 10.98
C GLU A 139 10.46 -8.07 10.07
N PHE A 140 10.02 -6.83 10.13
CA PHE A 140 10.56 -5.74 9.32
C PHE A 140 10.29 -4.40 10.00
N THR A 141 11.06 -3.38 9.62
CA THR A 141 10.86 -2.00 10.06
C THR A 141 10.54 -1.15 8.84
N VAL A 142 9.53 -0.29 8.99
CA VAL A 142 9.23 0.76 8.02
C VAL A 142 9.87 2.05 8.51
N TYR A 143 10.76 2.61 7.70
CA TYR A 143 11.45 3.87 7.95
C TYR A 143 10.79 4.96 7.14
N LEU A 144 10.38 6.05 7.79
CA LEU A 144 9.96 7.28 7.15
C LEU A 144 11.13 8.24 7.30
N SER A 145 11.93 8.34 6.24
CA SER A 145 13.14 9.15 6.22
C SER A 145 12.85 10.56 5.72
N ASP A 146 13.62 11.53 6.20
CA ASP A 146 13.55 12.93 5.75
C ASP A 146 12.17 13.60 5.89
N VAL A 147 11.43 13.29 6.96
CA VAL A 147 10.15 13.96 7.22
C VAL A 147 10.44 15.43 7.56
N ALA A 148 10.08 16.34 6.66
CA ALA A 148 10.41 17.75 6.81
C ALA A 148 9.40 18.44 7.73
N ILE A 149 9.91 19.11 8.76
CA ILE A 149 9.11 19.78 9.80
C ILE A 149 9.33 21.30 9.83
N ARG A 150 10.40 21.79 9.20
CA ARG A 150 10.68 23.23 9.03
C ARG A 150 11.26 23.53 7.67
N PHE A 151 10.93 24.71 7.17
CA PHE A 151 11.26 25.15 5.82
C PHE A 151 11.86 26.56 5.83
N ASP A 152 12.73 26.84 4.87
CA ASP A 152 13.22 28.18 4.61
C ASP A 152 12.21 29.02 3.79
N PHE A 153 12.59 30.26 3.48
CA PHE A 153 11.78 31.18 2.66
C PHE A 153 11.60 30.71 1.20
N ARG A 154 12.38 29.73 0.74
CA ARG A 154 12.31 29.11 -0.59
C ARG A 154 11.58 27.77 -0.57
N GLN A 155 10.90 27.43 0.52
CA GLN A 155 10.21 26.15 0.72
C GLN A 155 11.14 24.92 0.71
N GLN A 156 12.43 25.11 0.99
CA GLN A 156 13.37 24.01 1.15
C GLN A 156 13.36 23.52 2.60
N PRO A 157 13.40 22.19 2.85
CA PRO A 157 13.47 21.66 4.20
C PRO A 157 14.79 22.04 4.86
N VAL A 158 14.72 22.59 6.07
CA VAL A 158 15.91 22.94 6.89
C VAL A 158 16.04 22.05 8.14
N GLU A 159 14.94 21.42 8.54
CA GLU A 159 14.91 20.47 9.64
C GLU A 159 14.05 19.28 9.22
N THR A 160 14.65 18.09 9.27
CA THR A 160 14.02 16.81 8.98
C THR A 160 14.16 15.87 10.17
N ILE A 161 13.23 14.93 10.28
CA ILE A 161 13.27 13.85 11.26
C ILE A 161 13.09 12.50 10.56
N ASP A 162 13.65 11.47 11.17
CA ASP A 162 13.44 10.09 10.74
C ASP A 162 12.57 9.36 11.76
N LEU A 163 11.59 8.60 11.28
CA LEU A 163 10.71 7.77 12.10
C LEU A 163 10.87 6.31 11.72
N ALA A 164 10.83 5.42 12.72
CA ALA A 164 10.96 3.99 12.50
C ALA A 164 9.85 3.24 13.23
N TYR A 165 9.10 2.42 12.49
CA TYR A 165 8.01 1.59 13.01
C TYR A 165 8.32 0.12 12.78
N ARG A 166 8.46 -0.65 13.87
CA ARG A 166 8.72 -2.08 13.81
C ARG A 166 7.41 -2.85 13.72
N PHE A 167 7.38 -3.83 12.83
CA PHE A 167 6.25 -4.73 12.63
C PHE A 167 6.70 -6.19 12.72
N GLN A 168 5.77 -7.02 13.17
CA GLN A 168 5.86 -8.47 13.08
C GLN A 168 4.62 -8.95 12.33
N ARG A 169 4.79 -9.94 11.45
CA ARG A 169 3.69 -10.60 10.77
C ARG A 169 3.75 -12.10 11.00
N GLU A 170 2.59 -12.69 11.19
CA GLU A 170 2.47 -14.13 11.26
C GLU A 170 2.53 -14.69 9.84
N VAL A 171 3.55 -15.49 9.56
CA VAL A 171 3.66 -16.20 8.28
C VAL A 171 3.52 -17.68 8.53
N PHE A 172 2.40 -18.24 8.08
CA PHE A 172 2.14 -19.66 8.18
C PHE A 172 2.86 -20.38 7.03
N ARG A 173 3.77 -21.29 7.38
CA ARG A 173 4.42 -22.18 6.42
C ARG A 173 3.53 -23.41 6.22
N GLY A 174 2.66 -23.35 5.22
CA GLY A 174 1.75 -24.43 4.83
C GLY A 174 0.70 -23.92 3.83
N TYR A 175 0.09 -24.82 3.06
CA TYR A 175 -0.96 -24.50 2.07
C TYR A 175 -2.25 -23.89 2.67
N GLN A 176 -2.33 -23.68 3.99
CA GLN A 176 -3.51 -23.13 4.65
C GLN A 176 -3.13 -22.06 5.70
N PRO A 177 -3.66 -20.83 5.58
CA PRO A 177 -3.69 -19.87 6.68
C PRO A 177 -4.70 -20.27 7.78
N PRO A 178 -4.69 -19.63 8.95
CA PRO A 178 -5.57 -19.96 10.08
C PRO A 178 -7.05 -19.83 9.73
N ALA A 179 -7.89 -20.68 10.36
CA ALA A 179 -9.33 -20.76 10.13
C ALA A 179 -10.07 -19.41 10.32
N ASP A 180 -9.49 -18.52 11.12
CA ASP A 180 -10.06 -17.23 11.51
C ASP A 180 -10.13 -16.23 10.33
N TRP A 181 -9.39 -16.50 9.25
CA TRP A 181 -9.34 -15.68 8.02
C TRP A 181 -10.27 -16.23 6.91
N VAL A 182 -10.92 -17.37 7.18
CA VAL A 182 -11.80 -18.09 6.25
C VAL A 182 -13.28 -17.88 6.56
N GLN A 183 -13.61 -17.22 7.68
CA GLN A 183 -15.02 -17.01 8.05
C GLN A 183 -15.72 -15.99 7.14
N GLU A 184 -16.85 -16.47 6.60
CA GLU A 184 -17.73 -15.91 5.56
C GLU A 184 -18.44 -14.60 5.95
#